data_AF-A0A1Q9JTR9-F1
#
_entry.id   AF-A0A1Q9JTR9-F1
#
_cell.length_a   1.000
_cell.length_b   1.000
_cell.length_c   1.000
_cell.angle_alpha   90.00
_cell.angle_beta   90.00
_cell.angle_gamma   90.00
#
_symmetry.space_group_name_H-M   'P 1'
#
loop_
_entity.id
_entity.type
_entity.pdbx_description
1 polymer ?
#
loop_
_entity_poly.entity_id
_entity_poly.type
_entity_poly.pdbx_seq_one_letter_code
_entity_poly.pdbx_strand_id
1 'polypeptide(L)'
;MKSLQEQAMEIFKMEGTIFDIRRFSTHDGDGIRTTVFFKGCPLSCVWCQNPEGISAKRRPIYFENRCIHCCTCVAQSKDGGCRTCDGKIQLNIQADEDWNQLIYQCPTGALEMDSQILSLDEVMEEIRKDKVFFRHGGGVTLSGGEPLMQWQFAVELLKKCQEEDIHTAIETSLYAKTEVVKGLIPHLSMAFSDLKLMDDEAHKKYTGVSNEIIKKNMEILLSSEIREHVIIRTPMILEITTSKENIQGIAEFISNIYSDVSYEILNYNPLAEAKYHLVDKEYCFKENPKMYSKEQMQQFGQWAKEAGVKNIIIES
;
A
#
# COMPACT_ATOMS: atom_id res chain seq x y z
N MET A 1 31.61 6.97 14.78
CA MET A 1 30.88 7.72 13.74
C MET A 1 31.44 7.28 12.40
N LYS A 2 30.60 6.85 11.45
CA LYS A 2 31.04 6.48 10.09
C LYS A 2 31.52 7.72 9.35
N SER A 3 32.55 7.59 8.51
CA SER A 3 33.03 8.67 7.64
C SER A 3 31.97 9.06 6.61
N LEU A 4 32.09 10.27 6.04
CA LEU A 4 31.18 10.76 4.98
C LEU A 4 31.20 9.85 3.74
N GLN A 5 32.36 9.25 3.42
CA GLN A 5 32.49 8.30 2.31
C GLN A 5 31.76 6.97 2.59
N GLU A 6 31.83 6.47 3.83
CA GLU A 6 31.10 5.24 4.21
C GLU A 6 29.59 5.47 4.23
N GLN A 7 29.13 6.65 4.69
CA GLN A 7 27.72 7.03 4.65
C GLN A 7 27.21 7.14 3.21
N ALA A 8 27.98 7.79 2.32
CA ALA A 8 27.63 7.89 0.90
C ALA A 8 27.58 6.51 0.21
N MET A 9 28.50 5.60 0.57
CA MET A 9 28.53 4.25 0.01
C MET A 9 27.39 3.36 0.52
N GLU A 10 26.91 3.57 1.75
CA GLU A 10 25.70 2.91 2.25
C GLU A 10 24.42 3.42 1.57
N ILE A 11 24.33 4.72 1.29
CA ILE A 11 23.22 5.30 0.53
C ILE A 11 23.20 4.73 -0.90
N PHE A 12 24.36 4.61 -1.55
CA PHE A 12 24.46 4.06 -2.90
C PHE A 12 24.07 2.56 -2.98
N LYS A 13 24.16 1.82 -1.88
CA LYS A 13 23.74 0.41 -1.78
C LYS A 13 22.35 0.23 -1.17
N MET A 14 21.63 1.31 -0.90
CA MET A 14 20.32 1.23 -0.28
C MET A 14 19.30 0.73 -1.30
N GLU A 15 18.68 -0.41 -0.98
CA GLU A 15 17.71 -1.09 -1.83
C GLU A 15 16.34 -1.19 -1.14
N GLY A 16 15.30 -1.15 -1.97
CA GLY A 16 13.91 -1.30 -1.57
C GLY A 16 13.26 -2.40 -2.39
N THR A 17 12.35 -3.16 -1.77
CA THR A 17 11.54 -4.17 -2.46
C THR A 17 10.23 -3.53 -2.89
N ILE A 18 10.07 -3.31 -4.19
CA ILE A 18 8.95 -2.57 -4.81
C ILE A 18 8.18 -3.54 -5.71
N PHE A 19 6.86 -3.62 -5.55
CA PHE A 19 6.03 -4.51 -6.38
C PHE A 19 5.37 -3.82 -7.57
N ASP A 20 5.26 -2.49 -7.55
CA ASP A 20 4.73 -1.72 -8.66
C ASP A 20 5.22 -0.26 -8.58
N ILE A 21 5.36 0.40 -9.73
CA ILE A 21 5.55 1.85 -9.83
C ILE A 21 4.52 2.35 -10.83
N ARG A 22 3.45 2.97 -10.32
CA ARG A 22 2.37 3.48 -11.15
C ARG A 22 2.62 4.93 -11.47
N ARG A 23 2.75 5.20 -12.76
CA ARG A 23 2.90 6.55 -13.31
C ARG A 23 1.52 7.10 -13.63
N PHE A 24 1.36 8.41 -13.49
CA PHE A 24 0.12 9.13 -13.78
C PHE A 24 -1.09 8.78 -12.90
N SER A 25 -0.86 8.46 -11.63
CA SER A 25 -1.93 8.30 -10.64
C SER A 25 -2.62 9.64 -10.35
N THR A 26 -3.95 9.60 -10.23
CA THR A 26 -4.80 10.78 -9.91
C THR A 26 -5.61 10.62 -8.62
N HIS A 27 -5.62 9.43 -8.02
CA HIS A 27 -6.36 9.13 -6.78
C HIS A 27 -5.44 9.07 -5.54
N ASP A 28 -4.12 9.13 -5.74
CA ASP A 28 -3.13 8.90 -4.68
C ASP A 28 -2.57 10.22 -4.12
N GLY A 29 -3.35 11.30 -4.18
CA GLY A 29 -2.96 12.68 -3.80
C GLY A 29 -3.26 13.72 -4.86
N ASP A 30 -2.98 14.98 -4.54
CA ASP A 30 -3.18 16.09 -5.45
C ASP A 30 -2.30 15.99 -6.70
N GLY A 31 -2.86 16.44 -7.83
CA GLY A 31 -2.19 16.49 -9.14
C GLY A 31 -1.88 15.11 -9.73
N ILE A 32 -0.99 15.10 -10.72
CA ILE A 32 -0.50 13.86 -11.35
C ILE A 32 0.65 13.33 -10.50
N ARG A 33 0.58 12.05 -10.10
CA ARG A 33 1.56 11.46 -9.20
C ARG A 33 2.19 10.19 -9.75
N THR A 34 3.43 9.94 -9.34
CA THR A 34 4.05 8.62 -9.46
C THR A 34 3.95 7.93 -8.11
N THR A 35 3.22 6.82 -8.06
CA THR A 35 3.01 6.05 -6.84
C THR A 35 3.94 4.85 -6.81
N VAL A 36 4.77 4.75 -5.78
CA VAL A 36 5.74 3.66 -5.56
C VAL A 36 5.14 2.68 -4.56
N PHE A 37 4.87 1.44 -4.99
CA PHE A 37 4.20 0.42 -4.19
C PHE A 37 5.23 -0.49 -3.51
N PHE A 38 5.42 -0.28 -2.21
CA PHE A 38 6.34 -1.03 -1.36
C PHE A 38 5.79 -2.42 -1.04
N LYS A 39 6.66 -3.42 -1.04
CA LYS A 39 6.33 -4.76 -0.57
C LYS A 39 6.52 -4.89 0.95
N GLY A 40 5.69 -5.73 1.57
CA GLY A 40 5.63 -5.96 3.00
C GLY A 40 4.55 -5.08 3.64
N CYS A 41 3.66 -5.70 4.42
CA CYS A 41 2.70 -5.01 5.29
C CYS A 41 2.63 -5.74 6.65
N PRO A 42 2.67 -5.03 7.78
CA PRO A 42 2.52 -5.65 9.09
C PRO A 42 1.04 -6.03 9.35
N LEU A 43 0.11 -5.44 8.59
CA LEU A 43 -1.30 -5.81 8.62
C LEU A 43 -1.57 -6.95 7.63
N SER A 44 -2.58 -7.74 7.95
CA SER A 44 -3.15 -8.79 7.12
C SER A 44 -4.65 -8.57 6.94
N CYS A 45 -5.04 -7.37 6.49
CA CYS A 45 -6.45 -7.00 6.24
C CYS A 45 -7.13 -8.06 5.38
N VAL A 46 -8.28 -8.57 5.83
CA VAL A 46 -8.97 -9.65 5.11
C VAL A 46 -9.50 -9.22 3.73
N TRP A 47 -9.63 -7.91 3.48
CA TRP A 47 -10.06 -7.26 2.23
C TRP A 47 -8.92 -6.54 1.46
N CYS A 48 -7.65 -6.85 1.74
CA CYS A 48 -6.51 -6.15 1.15
C CYS A 48 -6.61 -6.02 -0.38
N GLN A 49 -6.49 -4.81 -0.93
CA GLN A 49 -6.53 -4.57 -2.38
C GLN A 49 -5.25 -5.00 -3.11
N ASN A 50 -4.15 -5.18 -2.37
CA ASN A 50 -2.84 -5.58 -2.88
C ASN A 50 -2.29 -6.73 -2.01
N PRO A 51 -2.93 -7.92 -2.01
CA PRO A 51 -2.52 -9.01 -1.14
C PRO A 51 -1.08 -9.51 -1.42
N GLU A 52 -0.55 -9.30 -2.63
CA GLU A 52 0.84 -9.48 -3.03
C GLU A 52 1.82 -8.60 -2.23
N GLY A 53 1.35 -7.45 -1.77
CA GLY A 53 2.10 -6.50 -0.95
C GLY A 53 2.22 -6.89 0.51
N ILE A 54 1.49 -7.89 1.02
CA ILE A 54 1.50 -8.24 2.45
C ILE A 54 2.81 -8.92 2.87
N SER A 55 3.19 -9.99 2.17
CA SER A 55 4.41 -10.73 2.49
C SER A 55 5.64 -9.89 2.13
N ALA A 56 6.59 -9.76 3.05
CA ALA A 56 7.91 -9.18 2.74
C ALA A 56 8.74 -10.10 1.83
N LYS A 57 8.48 -11.42 1.84
CA LYS A 57 9.17 -12.36 0.96
C LYS A 57 8.67 -12.21 -0.47
N ARG A 58 9.60 -12.00 -1.40
CA ARG A 58 9.39 -12.08 -2.85
C ARG A 58 8.97 -13.49 -3.23
N ARG A 59 8.01 -13.62 -4.15
CA ARG A 59 7.55 -14.91 -4.67
C ARG A 59 7.31 -14.83 -6.17
N PRO A 60 7.44 -15.96 -6.90
CA PRO A 60 6.94 -16.03 -8.26
C PRO A 60 5.41 -15.94 -8.27
N ILE A 61 4.88 -15.37 -9.34
CA ILE A 61 3.46 -15.36 -9.69
C ILE A 61 3.28 -15.86 -11.11
N TYR A 62 2.14 -16.49 -11.35
CA TYR A 62 1.77 -17.05 -12.64
C TYR A 62 0.49 -16.41 -13.16
N PHE A 63 0.59 -15.76 -14.32
CA PHE A 63 -0.53 -15.16 -15.03
C PHE A 63 -1.05 -16.13 -16.10
N GLU A 64 -2.07 -16.92 -15.75
CA GLU A 64 -2.64 -17.94 -16.66
C GLU A 64 -3.07 -17.35 -18.00
N ASN A 65 -3.65 -16.14 -18.00
CA ASN A 65 -4.09 -15.44 -19.21
C ASN A 65 -2.96 -15.00 -20.16
N ARG A 66 -1.70 -15.00 -19.71
CA ARG A 66 -0.51 -14.71 -20.55
C ARG A 66 0.20 -15.97 -21.02
N CYS A 67 -0.19 -17.15 -20.52
CA CYS A 67 0.52 -18.39 -20.77
C CYS A 67 0.12 -18.99 -22.12
N ILE A 68 1.12 -19.34 -22.94
CA ILE A 68 0.91 -20.11 -24.18
C ILE A 68 1.05 -21.63 -23.97
N HIS A 69 1.10 -22.07 -22.71
CA HIS A 69 1.23 -23.48 -22.31
C HIS A 69 2.40 -24.23 -23.00
N CYS A 70 3.51 -23.53 -23.27
CA CYS A 70 4.71 -24.14 -23.85
C CYS A 70 5.43 -25.13 -22.93
N CYS A 71 5.10 -25.11 -21.62
CA CYS A 71 5.68 -25.97 -20.58
C CYS A 71 7.21 -25.86 -20.40
N THR A 72 7.86 -24.83 -20.94
CA THR A 72 9.30 -24.59 -20.73
C THR A 72 9.64 -24.50 -19.25
N CYS A 73 8.85 -23.78 -18.45
CA CYS A 73 9.05 -23.67 -17.00
C CYS A 73 9.02 -25.01 -16.28
N VAL A 74 8.18 -25.95 -16.72
CA VAL A 74 8.10 -27.31 -16.15
C VAL A 74 9.29 -28.14 -16.59
N ALA A 75 9.69 -28.05 -17.86
CA ALA A 75 10.85 -28.78 -18.39
C ALA A 75 12.18 -28.29 -17.79
N GLN A 76 12.26 -27.02 -17.38
CA GLN A 76 13.47 -26.42 -16.80
C GLN A 76 13.48 -26.44 -15.27
N SER A 77 12.36 -26.77 -14.61
CA SER A 77 12.29 -26.88 -13.15
C SER A 77 13.15 -28.03 -12.67
N LYS A 78 14.08 -27.75 -11.75
CA LYS A 78 15.03 -28.74 -11.22
C LYS A 78 14.62 -29.23 -9.84
N ASP A 79 14.04 -28.35 -9.05
CA ASP A 79 13.74 -28.56 -7.63
C ASP A 79 12.23 -28.66 -7.38
N GLY A 80 11.47 -28.91 -8.44
CA GLY A 80 10.03 -29.12 -8.37
C GLY A 80 9.23 -27.85 -8.11
N GLY A 81 9.79 -26.67 -8.43
CA GLY A 81 9.10 -25.39 -8.35
C GLY A 81 7.95 -25.28 -9.35
N CYS A 82 8.02 -25.93 -10.52
CA CYS A 82 6.98 -25.85 -11.53
C CYS A 82 6.55 -27.24 -12.01
N ARG A 83 5.24 -27.50 -11.99
CA ARG A 83 4.66 -28.74 -12.51
C ARG A 83 3.41 -28.48 -13.35
N THR A 84 2.98 -29.49 -14.09
CA THR A 84 1.64 -29.52 -14.69
C THR A 84 0.67 -30.33 -13.83
N CYS A 85 -0.57 -29.86 -13.73
CA CYS A 85 -1.69 -30.59 -13.14
C CYS A 85 -2.94 -30.24 -13.96
N ASP A 86 -3.64 -31.24 -14.50
CA ASP A 86 -4.81 -31.07 -15.37
C ASP A 86 -4.60 -30.09 -16.54
N GLY A 87 -3.41 -30.12 -17.14
CA GLY A 87 -3.04 -29.23 -18.26
C GLY A 87 -2.71 -27.79 -17.85
N LYS A 88 -2.80 -27.45 -16.56
CA LYS A 88 -2.46 -26.14 -16.01
C LYS A 88 -1.08 -26.15 -15.35
N ILE A 89 -0.39 -25.03 -15.44
CA ILE A 89 0.84 -24.79 -14.69
C ILE A 89 0.49 -24.56 -13.22
N GLN A 90 1.20 -25.25 -12.32
CA GLN A 90 1.13 -25.03 -10.88
C GLN A 90 2.53 -24.75 -10.34
N LEU A 91 2.63 -23.71 -9.52
CA LEU A 91 3.86 -23.35 -8.83
C LEU A 91 3.86 -23.94 -7.43
N ASN A 92 4.96 -24.62 -7.05
CA ASN A 92 5.26 -24.95 -5.67
C ASN A 92 6.17 -23.88 -5.10
N ILE A 93 5.59 -22.82 -4.55
CA ILE A 93 6.34 -21.67 -4.02
C ILE A 93 7.25 -22.01 -2.83
N GLN A 94 7.08 -23.19 -2.21
CA GLN A 94 7.91 -23.66 -1.10
C GLN A 94 9.15 -24.41 -1.59
N ALA A 95 9.25 -24.71 -2.88
CA ALA A 95 10.45 -25.30 -3.46
C ALA A 95 11.61 -24.29 -3.48
N ASP A 96 12.81 -24.79 -3.23
CA ASP A 96 14.06 -24.04 -3.39
C ASP A 96 14.49 -24.04 -4.87
N GLU A 97 13.66 -23.41 -5.70
CA GLU A 97 13.84 -23.35 -7.15
C GLU A 97 14.53 -22.06 -7.57
N ASP A 98 15.34 -22.11 -8.63
CA ASP A 98 15.86 -20.90 -9.28
C ASP A 98 14.76 -20.21 -10.10
N TRP A 99 13.91 -19.47 -9.39
CA TRP A 99 12.79 -18.73 -9.98
C TRP A 99 13.24 -17.73 -11.04
N ASN A 100 14.39 -17.08 -10.87
CA ASN A 100 14.90 -16.13 -11.84
C ASN A 100 15.22 -16.83 -13.16
N GLN A 101 15.81 -18.03 -13.10
CA GLN A 101 16.05 -18.85 -14.30
C GLN A 101 14.73 -19.23 -14.97
N LEU A 102 13.72 -19.72 -14.23
CA LEU A 102 12.44 -20.12 -14.82
C LEU A 102 11.68 -18.94 -15.45
N ILE A 103 11.71 -17.79 -14.79
CA ILE A 103 11.09 -16.55 -15.29
C ILE A 103 11.78 -16.09 -16.58
N TYR A 104 13.12 -16.09 -16.62
CA TYR A 104 13.88 -15.72 -17.82
C TYR A 104 13.54 -16.60 -19.04
N GLN A 105 13.22 -17.87 -18.80
CA GLN A 105 12.83 -18.81 -19.85
C GLN A 105 11.35 -18.70 -20.27
N CYS A 106 10.55 -17.86 -19.60
CA CYS A 106 9.14 -17.67 -19.94
C CYS A 106 9.00 -16.69 -21.13
N PRO A 107 8.65 -17.16 -22.34
CA PRO A 107 8.68 -16.31 -23.53
C PRO A 107 7.61 -15.21 -23.54
N THR A 108 6.57 -15.34 -22.71
CA THR A 108 5.42 -14.42 -22.69
C THR A 108 5.34 -13.54 -21.45
N GLY A 109 6.25 -13.69 -20.48
CA GLY A 109 6.12 -13.04 -19.17
C GLY A 109 4.90 -13.54 -18.38
N ALA A 110 4.46 -14.79 -18.62
CA ALA A 110 3.43 -15.41 -17.80
C ALA A 110 3.94 -15.78 -16.40
N LEU A 111 5.26 -15.92 -16.22
CA LEU A 111 5.90 -16.04 -14.92
C LEU A 111 6.69 -14.78 -14.65
N GLU A 112 6.46 -14.19 -13.48
CA GLU A 112 7.16 -13.00 -13.02
C GLU A 112 7.42 -13.12 -11.51
N MET A 113 8.37 -12.35 -11.00
CA MET A 113 8.44 -12.11 -9.56
C MET A 113 7.38 -11.08 -9.22
N ASP A 114 6.69 -11.26 -8.10
CA ASP A 114 5.70 -10.30 -7.60
C ASP A 114 6.29 -8.95 -7.19
N SER A 115 7.61 -8.80 -7.26
CA SER A 115 8.34 -7.60 -6.86
C SER A 115 9.78 -7.61 -7.35
N GLN A 116 10.35 -6.42 -7.40
CA GLN A 116 11.72 -6.13 -7.78
C GLN A 116 12.48 -5.57 -6.58
N ILE A 117 13.79 -5.81 -6.54
CA ILE A 117 14.70 -5.14 -5.61
C ILE A 117 15.32 -4.02 -6.43
N LEU A 118 15.03 -2.78 -6.05
CA LEU A 118 15.48 -1.58 -6.75
C LEU A 118 16.32 -0.74 -5.80
N SER A 119 17.43 -0.24 -6.30
CA SER A 119 18.23 0.79 -5.64
C SER A 119 17.46 2.10 -5.58
N LEU A 120 17.89 2.97 -4.67
CA LEU A 120 17.34 4.32 -4.54
C LEU A 120 17.43 5.13 -5.85
N ASP A 121 18.51 4.94 -6.62
CA ASP A 121 18.72 5.65 -7.89
C ASP A 121 17.82 5.13 -9.02
N GLU A 122 17.57 3.82 -9.08
CA GLU A 122 16.63 3.23 -10.05
C GLU A 122 15.19 3.73 -9.83
N VAL A 123 14.74 3.79 -8.56
CA VAL A 123 13.41 4.33 -8.24
C VAL A 123 13.32 5.82 -8.60
N MET A 124 14.37 6.60 -8.29
CA MET A 124 14.43 8.02 -8.67
C MET A 124 14.48 8.23 -10.18
N GLU A 125 15.12 7.34 -10.95
CA GLU A 125 15.11 7.40 -12.41
C GLU A 125 13.68 7.24 -12.96
N GLU A 126 12.90 6.30 -12.43
CA GLU A 126 11.48 6.16 -12.81
C GLU A 126 10.66 7.40 -12.45
N ILE A 127 10.83 7.95 -11.24
CA ILE A 127 10.15 9.17 -10.78
C ILE A 127 10.47 10.37 -11.69
N ARG A 128 11.74 10.54 -12.07
CA ARG A 128 12.17 11.68 -12.90
C ARG A 128 11.52 11.70 -14.28
N LYS A 129 11.11 10.53 -14.81
CA LYS A 129 10.37 10.46 -16.09
C LYS A 129 9.06 11.26 -16.05
N ASP A 130 8.48 11.45 -14.87
CA ASP A 130 7.21 12.16 -14.68
C ASP A 130 7.36 13.58 -14.13
N LYS A 131 8.60 14.02 -13.84
CA LYS A 131 8.87 15.31 -13.18
C LYS A 131 8.22 16.51 -13.87
N VAL A 132 8.11 16.47 -15.19
CA VAL A 132 7.45 17.54 -15.98
C VAL A 132 5.95 17.67 -15.70
N PHE A 133 5.29 16.60 -15.26
CA PHE A 133 3.86 16.57 -14.96
C PHE A 133 3.54 16.97 -13.51
N PHE A 134 4.54 16.99 -12.62
CA PHE A 134 4.35 17.38 -11.21
C PHE A 134 4.10 18.88 -11.00
N ARG A 135 4.32 19.71 -12.04
CA ARG A 135 4.25 21.19 -11.96
C ARG A 135 2.90 21.76 -11.52
N HIS A 136 1.83 20.96 -11.51
CA HIS A 136 0.47 21.37 -11.13
C HIS A 136 0.01 20.74 -9.82
N GLY A 137 0.90 20.69 -8.81
CA GLY A 137 0.60 20.12 -7.49
C GLY A 137 0.77 18.59 -7.40
N GLY A 138 1.32 17.99 -8.45
CA GLY A 138 1.64 16.56 -8.50
C GLY A 138 2.93 16.22 -7.77
N GLY A 139 3.33 14.95 -7.79
CA GLY A 139 4.55 14.52 -7.12
C GLY A 139 4.66 13.01 -6.96
N VAL A 140 5.20 12.58 -5.83
CA VAL A 140 5.39 11.15 -5.52
C VAL A 140 4.51 10.74 -4.36
N THR A 141 3.94 9.54 -4.42
CA THR A 141 3.25 8.90 -3.29
C THR A 141 3.90 7.57 -2.97
N LEU A 142 4.26 7.34 -1.71
CA LEU A 142 4.69 6.02 -1.26
C LEU A 142 3.46 5.25 -0.78
N SER A 143 3.17 4.09 -1.37
CA SER A 143 2.02 3.23 -1.03
C SER A 143 2.44 1.75 -1.13
N GLY A 144 1.52 0.83 -1.40
CA GLY A 144 1.81 -0.60 -1.54
C GLY A 144 1.17 -1.46 -0.46
N GLY A 145 2.03 -2.19 0.24
CA GLY A 145 1.72 -2.81 1.53
C GLY A 145 1.80 -1.75 2.62
N GLU A 146 2.99 -1.58 3.20
CA GLU A 146 3.28 -0.54 4.19
C GLU A 146 4.70 0.00 3.97
N PRO A 147 4.85 1.24 3.45
CA PRO A 147 6.17 1.84 3.25
C PRO A 147 7.01 1.88 4.53
N LEU A 148 6.37 1.97 5.71
CA LEU A 148 7.06 2.00 7.00
C LEU A 148 7.73 0.67 7.40
N MET A 149 7.45 -0.46 6.72
CA MET A 149 8.25 -1.68 6.88
C MET A 149 9.66 -1.54 6.32
N GLN A 150 9.85 -0.62 5.37
CA GLN A 150 11.12 -0.31 4.72
C GLN A 150 11.49 1.16 4.99
N TRP A 151 11.27 1.62 6.23
CA TRP A 151 11.31 3.04 6.58
C TRP A 151 12.63 3.74 6.24
N GLN A 152 13.78 3.05 6.33
CA GLN A 152 15.06 3.66 5.93
C GLN A 152 15.05 4.04 4.45
N PHE A 153 14.63 3.11 3.59
CA PHE A 153 14.51 3.35 2.15
C PHE A 153 13.46 4.42 1.85
N ALA A 154 12.30 4.34 2.50
CA ALA A 154 11.22 5.31 2.33
C ALA A 154 11.66 6.74 2.69
N VAL A 155 12.34 6.93 3.83
CA VAL A 155 12.84 8.25 4.27
C VAL A 155 13.88 8.80 3.30
N GLU A 156 14.85 8.00 2.88
CA GLU A 156 15.88 8.47 1.93
C GLU A 156 15.30 8.77 0.53
N LEU A 157 14.29 8.02 0.09
CA LEU A 157 13.56 8.31 -1.14
C LEU A 157 12.82 9.65 -1.05
N LEU A 158 12.12 9.92 0.05
CA LEU A 158 11.44 11.19 0.27
C LEU A 158 12.43 12.36 0.30
N LYS A 159 13.58 12.20 0.96
CA LYS A 159 14.64 13.22 0.97
C LYS A 159 15.14 13.54 -0.44
N LYS A 160 15.46 12.52 -1.24
CA LYS A 160 15.88 12.72 -2.64
C LYS A 160 14.81 13.39 -3.50
N CYS A 161 13.54 13.07 -3.28
CA CYS A 161 12.43 13.79 -3.92
C CYS A 161 12.42 15.27 -3.53
N GLN A 162 12.57 15.58 -2.23
CA GLN A 162 12.59 16.97 -1.74
C GLN A 162 13.80 17.76 -2.27
N GLU A 163 14.98 17.15 -2.34
CA GLU A 163 16.19 17.74 -2.95
C GLU A 163 15.98 18.14 -4.43
N GLU A 164 15.00 17.52 -5.08
CA GLU A 164 14.63 17.75 -6.47
C GLU A 164 13.36 18.58 -6.65
N ASP A 165 12.87 19.22 -5.59
CA ASP A 165 11.63 20.01 -5.55
C ASP A 165 10.38 19.20 -5.94
N ILE A 166 10.35 17.91 -5.60
CA ILE A 166 9.22 17.01 -5.85
C ILE A 166 8.36 16.93 -4.58
N HIS A 167 7.08 17.27 -4.71
CA HIS A 167 6.11 17.14 -3.62
C HIS A 167 5.95 15.67 -3.19
N THR A 168 5.97 15.41 -1.89
CA THR A 168 5.98 14.05 -1.35
C THR A 168 4.68 13.73 -0.59
N ALA A 169 4.16 12.53 -0.80
CA ALA A 169 3.06 12.00 -0.03
C ALA A 169 3.32 10.54 0.37
N ILE A 170 2.56 10.08 1.37
CA ILE A 170 2.56 8.69 1.80
C ILE A 170 1.13 8.21 2.04
N GLU A 171 0.88 6.95 1.73
CA GLU A 171 -0.26 6.17 2.21
C GLU A 171 0.23 5.15 3.22
N THR A 172 -0.31 5.18 4.44
CA THR A 172 0.20 4.35 5.53
C THR A 172 -0.88 3.97 6.53
N SER A 173 -0.72 2.80 7.14
CA SER A 173 -1.49 2.41 8.32
C SER A 173 -0.99 3.05 9.60
N LEU A 174 0.18 3.71 9.58
CA LEU A 174 0.92 4.19 10.75
C LEU A 174 1.29 3.08 11.75
N TYR A 175 1.22 1.81 11.36
CA TYR A 175 1.71 0.71 12.19
C TYR A 175 3.25 0.65 12.14
N ALA A 176 3.88 1.50 12.95
CA ALA A 176 5.33 1.58 13.08
C ALA A 176 5.71 2.07 14.47
N LYS A 177 7.00 1.96 14.80
CA LYS A 177 7.52 2.60 16.01
C LYS A 177 7.35 4.11 15.91
N THR A 178 6.96 4.76 16.99
CA THR A 178 6.64 6.19 17.01
C THR A 178 7.80 7.08 16.54
N GLU A 179 9.04 6.71 16.84
CA GLU A 179 10.23 7.43 16.37
C GLU A 179 10.39 7.42 14.85
N VAL A 180 9.95 6.34 14.19
CA VAL A 180 9.97 6.25 12.72
C VAL A 180 8.98 7.25 12.14
N VAL A 181 7.76 7.32 12.68
CA VAL A 181 6.72 8.27 12.24
C VAL A 181 7.19 9.70 12.44
N LYS A 182 7.76 10.03 13.61
CA LYS A 182 8.32 11.36 13.88
C LYS A 182 9.46 11.74 12.93
N GLY A 183 10.33 10.78 12.57
CA GLY A 183 11.41 10.99 11.62
C GLY A 183 10.93 11.14 10.16
N LEU A 184 9.77 10.58 9.83
CA LEU A 184 9.18 10.65 8.49
C LEU A 184 8.50 12.00 8.21
N ILE A 185 7.76 12.54 9.19
CA ILE A 185 6.91 13.73 9.03
C ILE A 185 7.62 14.92 8.34
N PRO A 186 8.86 15.30 8.71
CA PRO A 186 9.56 16.42 8.05
C PRO A 186 9.81 16.23 6.54
N HIS A 187 9.68 14.99 6.05
CA HIS A 187 9.92 14.62 4.66
C HIS A 187 8.63 14.48 3.83
N LEU A 188 7.49 14.83 4.41
CA LEU A 188 6.17 14.73 3.79
C LEU A 188 5.60 16.11 3.51
N SER A 189 4.97 16.26 2.35
CA SER A 189 4.10 17.42 2.07
C SER A 189 2.63 17.09 2.35
N MET A 190 2.24 15.82 2.25
CA MET A 190 0.88 15.31 2.48
C MET A 190 0.93 13.89 3.04
N ALA A 191 -0.12 13.46 3.75
CA ALA A 191 -0.26 12.07 4.15
C ALA A 191 -1.71 11.58 4.05
N PHE A 192 -1.87 10.36 3.58
CA PHE A 192 -3.06 9.55 3.76
C PHE A 192 -2.80 8.52 4.86
N SER A 193 -3.66 8.51 5.87
CA SER A 193 -3.56 7.55 6.96
C SER A 193 -4.84 6.76 7.13
N ASP A 194 -4.70 5.44 7.20
CA ASP A 194 -5.82 4.52 7.33
C ASP A 194 -6.15 4.20 8.79
N LEU A 195 -7.37 4.51 9.26
CA LEU A 195 -7.91 3.97 10.52
C LEU A 195 -9.13 3.11 10.21
N LYS A 196 -8.93 1.79 10.20
CA LYS A 196 -9.91 0.86 9.60
C LYS A 196 -11.06 0.51 10.56
N LEU A 197 -10.72 0.30 11.83
CA LEU A 197 -11.64 -0.08 12.89
C LEU A 197 -11.25 0.67 14.17
N MET A 198 -12.23 1.24 14.87
CA MET A 198 -11.99 1.95 16.14
C MET A 198 -11.80 0.97 17.31
N ASP A 199 -12.59 -0.09 17.35
CA ASP A 199 -12.47 -1.17 18.33
C ASP A 199 -11.20 -1.99 18.08
N ASP A 200 -10.38 -2.15 19.11
CA ASP A 200 -9.06 -2.78 18.99
C ASP A 200 -9.17 -4.30 18.76
N GLU A 201 -10.13 -4.98 19.38
CA GLU A 201 -10.32 -6.42 19.21
C GLU A 201 -10.85 -6.75 17.81
N ALA A 202 -11.79 -5.96 17.30
CA ALA A 202 -12.20 -6.02 15.90
C ALA A 202 -11.02 -5.74 14.98
N HIS A 203 -10.20 -4.71 15.26
CA HIS A 203 -9.02 -4.40 14.45
C HIS A 203 -8.04 -5.57 14.40
N LYS A 204 -7.72 -6.20 15.55
CA LYS A 204 -6.89 -7.41 15.61
C LYS A 204 -7.49 -8.55 14.79
N LYS A 205 -8.79 -8.82 14.96
CA LYS A 205 -9.51 -9.88 14.25
C LYS A 205 -9.40 -9.73 12.74
N TYR A 206 -9.56 -8.51 12.23
CA TYR A 206 -9.75 -8.26 10.80
C TYR A 206 -8.47 -7.79 10.07
N THR A 207 -7.47 -7.32 10.80
CA THR A 207 -6.21 -6.81 10.23
C THR A 207 -4.97 -7.48 10.80
N GLY A 208 -5.11 -8.36 11.79
CA GLY A 208 -4.01 -9.11 12.40
C GLY A 208 -3.22 -8.37 13.49
N VAL A 209 -3.47 -7.08 13.72
CA VAL A 209 -2.71 -6.26 14.68
C VAL A 209 -3.62 -5.33 15.49
N SER A 210 -3.11 -4.84 16.62
CA SER A 210 -3.76 -3.79 17.41
C SER A 210 -3.72 -2.43 16.71
N ASN A 211 -4.75 -1.62 16.90
CA ASN A 211 -4.80 -0.22 16.45
C ASN A 211 -4.25 0.79 17.47
N GLU A 212 -3.80 0.35 18.65
CA GLU A 212 -3.33 1.28 19.70
C GLU A 212 -2.14 2.12 19.24
N ILE A 213 -1.13 1.49 18.64
CA ILE A 213 0.04 2.20 18.10
C ILE A 213 -0.33 3.08 16.89
N ILE A 214 -1.32 2.65 16.10
CA ILE A 214 -1.84 3.40 14.95
C ILE A 214 -2.49 4.69 15.45
N LYS A 215 -3.40 4.60 16.42
CA LYS A 215 -4.08 5.76 17.04
C LYS A 215 -3.07 6.73 17.66
N LYS A 216 -2.09 6.21 18.41
CA LYS A 216 -1.01 7.03 18.99
C LYS A 216 -0.19 7.76 17.91
N ASN A 217 0.17 7.09 16.82
CA ASN A 217 0.92 7.71 15.75
C ASN A 217 0.05 8.69 14.94
N MET A 218 -1.26 8.44 14.83
CA MET A 218 -2.23 9.34 14.21
C MET A 218 -2.39 10.64 15.00
N GLU A 219 -2.41 10.58 16.33
CA GLU A 219 -2.37 11.78 17.19
C GLU A 219 -1.16 12.66 16.87
N ILE A 220 0.01 12.04 16.67
CA ILE A 220 1.25 12.76 16.32
C ILE A 220 1.15 13.37 14.93
N LEU A 221 0.64 12.61 13.94
CA LEU A 221 0.47 13.09 12.57
C LEU A 221 -0.50 14.28 12.51
N LEU A 222 -1.66 14.17 13.16
CA LEU A 222 -2.68 15.22 13.19
C LEU A 222 -2.32 16.42 14.10
N SER A 223 -1.27 16.31 14.91
CA SER A 223 -0.71 17.41 15.70
C SER A 223 0.54 18.04 15.08
N SER A 224 0.97 17.54 13.91
CA SER A 224 2.20 17.99 13.23
C SER A 224 2.00 19.24 12.38
N GLU A 225 3.10 19.75 11.84
CA GLU A 225 3.15 20.86 10.90
C GLU A 225 2.42 20.57 9.57
N ILE A 226 2.23 19.30 9.20
CA ILE A 226 1.52 18.92 7.97
C ILE A 226 0.04 18.58 8.19
N ARG A 227 -0.50 18.75 9.40
CA ARG A 227 -1.87 18.31 9.77
C ARG A 227 -2.98 18.80 8.83
N GLU A 228 -2.78 19.96 8.20
CA GLU A 228 -3.73 20.55 7.24
C GLU A 228 -3.77 19.79 5.91
N HIS A 229 -2.73 19.00 5.63
CA HIS A 229 -2.55 18.14 4.46
C HIS A 229 -2.62 16.64 4.83
N VAL A 230 -3.29 16.31 5.92
CA VAL A 230 -3.54 14.92 6.32
C VAL A 230 -4.98 14.55 6.00
N ILE A 231 -5.16 13.43 5.32
CA ILE A 231 -6.46 12.82 5.04
C ILE A 231 -6.51 11.47 5.76
N ILE A 232 -7.44 11.34 6.70
CA ILE A 232 -7.72 10.04 7.32
C ILE A 232 -8.67 9.27 6.41
N ARG A 233 -8.47 7.96 6.25
CA ARG A 233 -9.26 7.13 5.33
C ARG A 233 -9.82 5.90 6.02
N THR A 234 -11.04 5.53 5.65
CA THR A 234 -11.67 4.26 6.03
C THR A 234 -12.34 3.61 4.81
N PRO A 235 -11.91 2.41 4.39
CA PRO A 235 -12.63 1.65 3.38
C PRO A 235 -13.93 1.10 3.96
N MET A 236 -15.03 1.26 3.23
CA MET A 236 -16.34 0.69 3.56
C MET A 236 -16.40 -0.76 3.12
N ILE A 237 -16.26 -1.66 4.10
CA ILE A 237 -16.24 -3.11 3.93
C ILE A 237 -17.44 -3.68 4.65
N LEU A 238 -18.31 -4.34 3.89
CA LEU A 238 -19.61 -4.84 4.35
C LEU A 238 -19.48 -5.64 5.65
N GLU A 239 -20.30 -5.26 6.64
CA GLU A 239 -20.39 -5.88 7.97
C GLU A 239 -19.11 -5.82 8.82
N ILE A 240 -18.05 -5.19 8.32
CA ILE A 240 -16.77 -5.06 9.02
C ILE A 240 -16.57 -3.62 9.46
N THR A 241 -16.43 -2.68 8.51
CA THR A 241 -16.12 -1.28 8.82
C THR A 241 -17.32 -0.34 8.67
N THR A 242 -18.43 -0.82 8.09
CA THR A 242 -19.61 -0.01 7.76
C THR A 242 -20.61 0.17 8.91
N SER A 243 -20.29 -0.24 10.15
CA SER A 243 -21.19 0.01 11.28
C SER A 243 -21.20 1.49 11.65
N LYS A 244 -22.36 1.98 12.11
CA LYS A 244 -22.51 3.38 12.55
C LYS A 244 -21.55 3.67 13.71
N GLU A 245 -21.43 2.72 14.63
CA GLU A 245 -20.55 2.80 15.80
C GLU A 245 -19.08 2.95 15.40
N ASN A 246 -18.63 2.20 14.39
CA ASN A 246 -17.24 2.31 13.90
C ASN A 246 -17.00 3.67 13.25
N ILE A 247 -17.88 4.09 12.33
CA ILE A 247 -17.74 5.35 11.60
C ILE A 247 -17.77 6.54 12.56
N GLN A 248 -18.72 6.56 13.50
CA GLN A 248 -18.82 7.62 14.51
C GLN A 248 -17.63 7.61 15.47
N GLY A 249 -17.19 6.43 15.93
CA GLY A 249 -16.04 6.32 16.82
C GLY A 249 -14.74 6.82 16.19
N ILE A 250 -14.51 6.52 14.91
CA ILE A 250 -13.37 7.07 14.15
C ILE A 250 -13.51 8.59 14.02
N ALA A 251 -14.69 9.08 13.59
CA ALA A 251 -14.94 10.50 13.38
C ALA A 251 -14.75 11.33 14.66
N GLU A 252 -15.27 10.86 15.78
CA GLU A 252 -15.08 11.50 17.09
C GLU A 252 -13.59 11.50 17.50
N PHE A 253 -12.90 10.37 17.35
CA PHE A 253 -11.48 10.27 17.67
C PHE A 253 -10.63 11.30 16.90
N ILE A 254 -10.78 11.37 15.57
CA ILE A 254 -9.94 12.25 14.75
C ILE A 254 -10.31 13.74 14.91
N SER A 255 -11.59 14.06 15.06
CA SER A 255 -12.04 15.45 15.22
C SER A 255 -11.67 16.04 16.59
N ASN A 256 -11.57 15.19 17.62
CA ASN A 256 -11.05 15.58 18.93
C ASN A 256 -9.56 15.93 18.91
N ILE A 257 -8.78 15.37 17.96
CA ILE A 257 -7.35 15.70 17.78
C ILE A 257 -7.21 16.97 16.93
N TYR A 258 -7.88 17.02 15.78
CA TYR A 258 -7.86 18.16 14.87
C TYR A 258 -9.25 18.42 14.30
N SER A 259 -9.89 19.52 14.72
CA SER A 259 -11.29 19.80 14.41
C SER A 259 -11.61 20.02 12.93
N ASP A 260 -10.60 20.32 12.13
CA ASP A 260 -10.72 20.56 10.68
C ASP A 260 -10.06 19.44 9.86
N VAL A 261 -9.85 18.26 10.47
CA VAL A 261 -9.33 17.07 9.80
C VAL A 261 -10.20 16.66 8.61
N SER A 262 -9.54 16.31 7.51
CA SER A 262 -10.18 15.70 6.35
C SER A 262 -10.36 14.20 6.57
N TYR A 263 -11.58 13.71 6.40
CA TYR A 263 -11.91 12.29 6.54
C TYR A 263 -12.56 11.76 5.28
N GLU A 264 -11.91 10.79 4.65
CA GLU A 264 -12.34 10.14 3.43
C GLU A 264 -12.97 8.77 3.71
N ILE A 265 -14.20 8.61 3.24
CA ILE A 265 -14.93 7.35 3.28
C ILE A 265 -14.81 6.72 1.90
N LEU A 266 -13.97 5.70 1.80
CA LEU A 266 -13.68 5.02 0.54
C LEU A 266 -14.75 3.97 0.25
N ASN A 267 -15.30 4.00 -0.97
CA ASN A 267 -16.26 2.98 -1.39
C ASN A 267 -15.56 1.61 -1.53
N TYR A 268 -16.34 0.54 -1.41
CA TYR A 268 -15.86 -0.82 -1.62
C TYR A 268 -15.34 -1.00 -3.05
N ASN A 269 -14.16 -1.60 -3.23
CA ASN A 269 -13.63 -1.96 -4.55
C ASN A 269 -13.74 -3.48 -4.77
N PRO A 270 -14.66 -3.96 -5.62
CA PRO A 270 -14.84 -5.39 -5.86
C PRO A 270 -13.67 -6.05 -6.60
N LEU A 271 -12.77 -5.27 -7.20
CA LEU A 271 -11.66 -5.80 -8.00
C LEU A 271 -10.55 -6.44 -7.15
N ALA A 272 -10.55 -6.26 -5.83
CA ALA A 272 -9.54 -6.83 -4.94
C ALA A 272 -9.49 -8.37 -5.00
N GLU A 273 -10.66 -9.03 -5.09
CA GLU A 273 -10.81 -10.48 -5.15
C GLU A 273 -9.96 -11.11 -6.27
N ALA A 274 -9.88 -10.42 -7.43
CA ALA A 274 -9.18 -10.92 -8.60
C ALA A 274 -7.68 -11.15 -8.37
N LYS A 275 -7.08 -10.61 -7.30
CA LYS A 275 -5.65 -10.81 -6.99
C LYS A 275 -5.37 -11.94 -6.00
N TYR A 276 -6.39 -12.44 -5.30
CA TYR A 276 -6.18 -13.41 -4.21
C TYR A 276 -5.69 -14.78 -4.71
N HIS A 277 -6.06 -15.16 -5.94
CA HIS A 277 -5.54 -16.35 -6.61
C HIS A 277 -4.01 -16.29 -6.86
N LEU A 278 -3.40 -15.10 -6.87
CA LEU A 278 -1.95 -14.94 -7.08
C LEU A 278 -1.14 -15.22 -5.80
N VAL A 279 -1.79 -15.26 -4.63
CA VAL A 279 -1.11 -15.34 -3.33
C VAL A 279 -1.55 -16.51 -2.44
N ASP A 280 -2.23 -17.50 -3.01
CA ASP A 280 -2.73 -18.69 -2.31
C ASP A 280 -3.58 -18.35 -1.08
N LYS A 281 -4.38 -17.28 -1.17
CA LYS A 281 -5.33 -16.87 -0.13
C LYS A 281 -6.74 -16.90 -0.66
N GLU A 282 -7.68 -17.21 0.22
CA GLU A 282 -9.11 -17.03 -0.06
C GLU A 282 -9.51 -15.58 0.23
N TYR A 283 -10.42 -15.06 -0.59
CA TYR A 283 -11.00 -13.75 -0.34
C TYR A 283 -12.00 -13.81 0.82
N CYS A 284 -12.15 -12.72 1.57
CA CYS A 284 -12.93 -12.73 2.81
C CYS A 284 -14.43 -12.95 2.61
N PHE A 285 -14.94 -12.70 1.40
CA PHE A 285 -16.34 -12.89 1.06
C PHE A 285 -16.52 -14.13 0.19
N LYS A 286 -17.53 -14.94 0.53
CA LYS A 286 -17.99 -16.04 -0.33
C LYS A 286 -18.69 -15.53 -1.59
N GLU A 287 -19.47 -14.48 -1.44
CA GLU A 287 -20.09 -13.72 -2.52
C GLU A 287 -19.56 -12.30 -2.44
N ASN A 288 -18.76 -11.91 -3.44
CA ASN A 288 -18.11 -10.62 -3.47
C ASN A 288 -19.15 -9.47 -3.55
N PRO A 289 -19.21 -8.55 -2.57
CA PRO A 289 -20.21 -7.49 -2.57
C PRO A 289 -19.99 -6.52 -3.74
N LYS A 290 -21.02 -5.71 -4.03
CA LYS A 290 -20.91 -4.60 -4.99
C LYS A 290 -20.49 -3.32 -4.29
N MET A 291 -20.09 -2.33 -5.08
CA MET A 291 -19.93 -0.96 -4.60
C MET A 291 -21.25 -0.48 -3.97
N TYR A 292 -21.13 0.32 -2.90
CA TYR A 292 -22.28 0.98 -2.29
C TYR A 292 -22.87 2.03 -3.23
N SER A 293 -24.19 2.20 -3.16
CA SER A 293 -24.85 3.28 -3.88
C SER A 293 -24.44 4.65 -3.34
N LYS A 294 -24.66 5.69 -4.14
CA LYS A 294 -24.38 7.07 -3.73
C LYS A 294 -25.13 7.44 -2.44
N GLU A 295 -26.37 7.00 -2.30
CA GLU A 295 -27.20 7.25 -1.11
C GLU A 295 -26.62 6.57 0.13
N GLN A 296 -26.12 5.33 0.00
CA GLN A 296 -25.47 4.62 1.09
C GLN A 296 -24.17 5.32 1.52
N MET A 297 -23.34 5.73 0.55
CA MET A 297 -22.11 6.48 0.85
C MET A 297 -22.40 7.83 1.52
N GLN A 298 -23.43 8.55 1.05
CA GLN A 298 -23.90 9.77 1.69
C GLN A 298 -24.37 9.53 3.13
N GLN A 299 -25.04 8.41 3.38
CA GLN A 299 -25.47 8.03 4.73
C GLN A 299 -24.29 7.78 5.67
N PHE A 300 -23.23 7.12 5.19
CA PHE A 300 -21.99 6.94 5.97
C PHE A 300 -21.32 8.27 6.28
N GLY A 301 -21.24 9.18 5.29
CA GLY A 301 -20.74 10.54 5.51
C GLY A 301 -21.56 11.33 6.52
N GLN A 302 -22.88 11.17 6.51
CA GLN A 302 -23.75 11.82 7.47
C GLN A 302 -23.50 11.34 8.90
N TRP A 303 -23.27 10.04 9.11
CA TRP A 303 -22.90 9.52 10.44
C TRP A 303 -21.58 10.13 10.94
N ALA A 304 -20.59 10.27 10.07
CA ALA A 304 -19.31 10.90 10.43
C ALA A 304 -19.48 12.40 10.77
N LYS A 305 -20.32 13.13 10.03
CA LYS A 305 -20.64 14.54 10.33
C LYS A 305 -21.36 14.72 11.66
N GLU A 306 -22.31 13.83 11.97
CA GLU A 306 -23.01 13.81 13.27
C GLU A 306 -22.04 13.63 14.45
N ALA A 307 -20.89 13.01 14.22
CA ALA A 307 -19.85 12.74 15.21
C ALA A 307 -18.70 13.77 15.22
N GLY A 308 -18.85 14.91 14.54
CA GLY A 308 -17.97 16.08 14.73
C GLY A 308 -17.00 16.39 13.58
N VAL A 309 -16.85 15.51 12.58
CA VAL A 309 -15.98 15.81 11.43
C VAL A 309 -16.67 16.75 10.46
N LYS A 310 -16.00 17.86 10.13
CA LYS A 310 -16.53 18.89 9.19
C LYS A 310 -16.21 18.57 7.74
N ASN A 311 -14.99 18.10 7.47
CA ASN A 311 -14.44 17.93 6.12
C ASN A 311 -14.53 16.46 5.70
N ILE A 312 -15.71 16.04 5.21
CA ILE A 312 -15.92 14.68 4.70
C ILE A 312 -15.68 14.63 3.20
N ILE A 313 -14.87 13.66 2.78
CA ILE A 313 -14.59 13.32 1.37
C ILE A 313 -15.29 12.00 1.06
N ILE A 314 -16.08 11.99 -0.01
CA ILE A 314 -16.72 10.78 -0.56
C ILE A 314 -16.45 10.85 -2.06
N GLU A 315 -15.66 9.93 -2.59
CA GLU A 315 -15.51 9.80 -4.03
C GLU A 315 -16.86 9.44 -4.67
N SER A 316 -17.23 10.18 -5.70
CA SER A 316 -18.51 10.12 -6.41
C SER A 316 -18.57 9.01 -7.44
#